data_AF-A0AAX0WQ40-F1
#
_entry.id   AF-A0AAX0WQ40-F1
#
_cell.length_a   1.000
_cell.length_b   1.000
_cell.length_c   1.000
_cell.angle_alpha   90.00
_cell.angle_beta   90.00
_cell.angle_gamma   90.00
#
_symmetry.space_group_name_H-M   'P 1'
#
loop_
_entity.id
_entity.type
_entity.pdbx_description
1 polymer ?
#
loop_
_entity_poly.entity_id
_entity_poly.type
_entity_poly.pdbx_seq_one_letter_code
_entity_poly.pdbx_strand_id
1 'polypeptide(L)'
;MTTLFGISGDVGSFSEEAALIYARQKGIDPTLIHLLDMEGVLNAIENGSIDLGIVPVVNLLGGLVKPTFQAMGKHLFTPVDELWHEINQCLLVNPGIQYAQITHIVSHPQGLAQCNQFLQKEFKDTEHIEWIDTAKAAKDLAEGILPFHAAVIAPARCAELYGLEIKTANIQDSNPNRTAFILVKKYSDNVSLLK
;
A
#
# COMPACT_ATOMS: atom_id res chain seq x y z
N MET A 1 9.96 -14.54 20.26
CA MET A 1 10.49 -13.16 20.19
C MET A 1 9.80 -12.51 19.01
N THR A 2 9.24 -11.32 19.20
CA THR A 2 8.63 -10.55 18.12
C THR A 2 9.71 -10.07 17.14
N THR A 3 9.41 -10.06 15.85
CA THR A 3 10.29 -9.51 14.79
C THR A 3 9.85 -8.08 14.48
N LEU A 4 10.76 -7.11 14.57
CA LEU A 4 10.49 -5.73 14.14
C LEU A 4 10.46 -5.70 12.61
N PHE A 5 9.27 -5.49 12.04
CA PHE A 5 9.04 -5.60 10.61
C PHE A 5 8.68 -4.23 10.02
N GLY A 6 9.64 -3.61 9.33
CA GLY A 6 9.46 -2.31 8.69
C GLY A 6 8.72 -2.38 7.38
N ILE A 7 7.75 -1.48 7.21
CA ILE A 7 6.91 -1.34 6.01
C ILE A 7 6.85 0.13 5.58
N SER A 8 6.71 0.36 4.27
CA SER A 8 6.43 1.69 3.74
C SER A 8 4.93 1.93 3.59
N GLY A 9 4.44 3.05 4.11
CA GLY A 9 3.03 3.43 4.04
C GLY A 9 2.28 3.29 5.37
N ASP A 10 1.05 3.80 5.38
CA ASP A 10 0.22 3.92 6.58
C ASP A 10 -0.49 2.60 6.96
N VAL A 11 -1.12 2.61 8.14
CA VAL A 11 -1.96 1.50 8.63
C VAL A 11 -3.07 1.20 7.62
N GLY A 12 -3.23 -0.06 7.25
CA GLY A 12 -4.18 -0.50 6.22
C GLY A 12 -3.69 -0.44 4.77
N SER A 13 -2.44 -0.03 4.52
CA SER A 13 -1.84 -0.02 3.17
C SER A 13 -1.61 -1.42 2.59
N PHE A 14 -1.41 -1.50 1.27
CA PHE A 14 -1.04 -2.75 0.62
C PHE A 14 0.30 -3.33 1.11
N SER A 15 1.23 -2.47 1.56
CA SER A 15 2.49 -2.92 2.18
C SER A 15 2.24 -3.60 3.53
N GLU A 16 1.30 -3.08 4.34
CA GLU A 16 0.88 -3.72 5.59
C GLU A 16 0.24 -5.09 5.33
N GLU A 17 -0.68 -5.17 4.36
CA GLU A 17 -1.29 -6.43 3.96
C GLU A 17 -0.23 -7.46 3.52
N ALA A 18 0.71 -7.05 2.67
CA ALA A 18 1.80 -7.89 2.20
C ALA A 18 2.68 -8.39 3.35
N ALA A 19 3.03 -7.52 4.31
CA ALA A 19 3.82 -7.90 5.48
C ALA A 19 3.11 -8.94 6.36
N LEU A 20 1.81 -8.74 6.62
CA LEU A 20 1.02 -9.64 7.46
C LEU A 20 0.79 -10.99 6.79
N ILE A 21 0.57 -11.00 5.47
CA ILE A 21 0.47 -12.24 4.68
C ILE A 21 1.80 -13.01 4.74
N TYR A 22 2.92 -12.32 4.47
CA TYR A 22 4.25 -12.93 4.53
C TYR A 22 4.54 -13.50 5.93
N ALA A 23 4.31 -12.71 6.98
CA ALA A 23 4.57 -13.13 8.35
C ALA A 23 3.76 -14.37 8.72
N ARG A 24 2.47 -14.41 8.36
CA ARG A 24 1.61 -15.58 8.57
C ARG A 24 2.14 -16.81 7.82
N GLN A 25 2.53 -16.67 6.56
CA GLN A 25 3.05 -17.77 5.75
C GLN A 25 4.35 -18.36 6.32
N LYS A 26 5.20 -17.53 6.94
CA LYS A 26 6.48 -17.94 7.51
C LYS A 26 6.42 -18.25 9.01
N GLY A 27 5.26 -18.12 9.65
CA GLY A 27 5.12 -18.29 11.09
C GLY A 27 5.91 -17.25 11.91
N ILE A 28 6.08 -16.05 11.37
CA ILE A 28 6.71 -14.91 12.04
C ILE A 28 5.65 -14.21 12.90
N ASP A 29 6.03 -13.76 14.09
CA ASP A 29 5.25 -12.90 14.98
C ASP A 29 5.71 -11.44 14.81
N PRO A 30 5.03 -10.62 13.97
CA PRO A 30 5.56 -9.33 13.57
C PRO A 30 5.08 -8.19 14.50
N THR A 31 6.01 -7.33 14.89
CA THR A 31 5.70 -5.97 15.35
C THR A 31 5.93 -5.02 14.18
N LEU A 32 4.86 -4.51 13.57
CA LEU A 32 4.95 -3.65 12.39
C LEU A 32 5.48 -2.26 12.75
N ILE A 33 6.45 -1.78 11.98
CA ILE A 33 7.02 -0.44 12.09
C ILE A 33 6.71 0.30 10.79
N HIS A 34 5.75 1.23 10.86
CA HIS A 34 5.38 2.07 9.72
C HIS A 34 6.43 3.15 9.50
N LEU A 35 6.95 3.20 8.28
CA LEU A 35 7.95 4.16 7.84
C LEU A 35 7.38 4.94 6.65
N LEU A 36 7.85 6.17 6.48
CA LEU A 36 7.30 7.12 5.51
C LEU A 36 7.32 6.55 4.08
N ASP A 37 8.46 5.97 3.69
CA ASP A 37 8.72 5.47 2.36
C ASP A 37 9.77 4.35 2.36
N MET A 38 10.15 3.89 1.16
CA MET A 38 11.15 2.84 1.00
C MET A 38 12.56 3.28 1.41
N GLU A 39 12.89 4.58 1.35
CA GLU A 39 14.15 5.10 1.91
C GLU A 39 14.17 4.88 3.42
N GLY A 40 13.07 5.22 4.12
CA GLY A 40 12.91 4.99 5.55
C GLY A 40 13.10 3.52 5.92
N VAL A 41 12.47 2.60 5.18
CA VAL A 41 12.61 1.14 5.40
C VAL A 41 14.05 0.68 5.23
N LEU A 42 14.71 1.04 4.14
CA LEU A 42 16.08 0.57 3.88
C LEU A 42 17.11 1.19 4.84
N ASN A 43 16.95 2.47 5.19
CA ASN A 43 17.77 3.11 6.22
C ASN A 43 17.62 2.42 7.60
N ALA A 44 16.39 2.07 7.99
CA ALA A 44 16.11 1.36 9.23
C ALA A 44 16.71 -0.07 9.25
N ILE A 45 16.72 -0.74 8.10
CA ILE A 45 17.40 -2.04 7.94
C ILE A 45 18.91 -1.90 8.10
N GLU A 46 19.51 -0.92 7.42
CA GLU A 46 20.96 -0.71 7.43
C GLU A 46 21.45 -0.34 8.84
N ASN A 47 20.76 0.56 9.53
CA ASN A 47 21.11 0.95 10.90
C ASN A 47 20.77 -0.14 11.94
N GLY A 48 19.88 -1.07 11.61
CA GLY A 48 19.48 -2.19 12.48
C GLY A 48 18.40 -1.83 13.51
N SER A 49 17.58 -0.81 13.25
CA SER A 49 16.42 -0.47 14.07
C SER A 49 15.20 -1.36 13.78
N ILE A 50 15.23 -2.11 12.69
CA ILE A 50 14.27 -3.17 12.34
C ILE A 50 15.00 -4.44 11.88
N ASP A 51 14.34 -5.58 12.05
CA ASP A 51 14.92 -6.91 11.77
C ASP A 51 14.65 -7.36 10.33
N LEU A 52 13.50 -6.98 9.79
CA LEU A 52 13.01 -7.35 8.47
C LEU A 52 12.31 -6.15 7.84
N GLY A 53 12.48 -5.96 6.53
CA GLY A 53 11.80 -4.92 5.77
C GLY A 53 11.08 -5.54 4.58
N ILE A 54 9.96 -4.94 4.17
CA ILE A 54 9.28 -5.29 2.92
C ILE A 54 9.10 -4.03 2.09
N VAL A 55 9.53 -4.07 0.83
CA VAL A 55 9.43 -2.92 -0.08
C VAL A 55 8.88 -3.35 -1.45
N PRO A 56 7.95 -2.59 -2.06
CA PRO A 56 7.43 -2.90 -3.38
C PRO A 56 8.46 -2.55 -4.45
N VAL A 57 8.72 -3.45 -5.40
CA VAL A 57 9.70 -3.23 -6.47
C VAL A 57 9.05 -3.09 -7.85
N VAL A 58 7.99 -3.85 -8.12
CA VAL A 58 7.31 -3.84 -9.43
C VAL A 58 5.82 -3.99 -9.22
N ASN A 59 5.01 -3.15 -9.87
CA ASN A 59 3.57 -3.35 -10.02
C ASN A 59 3.24 -3.68 -11.48
N LEU A 60 2.37 -4.65 -11.73
CA LEU A 60 2.04 -5.11 -13.10
C LEU A 60 1.41 -4.01 -13.97
N LEU A 61 0.71 -3.04 -13.38
CA LEU A 61 0.10 -1.93 -14.11
C LEU A 61 0.95 -0.65 -14.08
N GLY A 62 1.61 -0.38 -12.95
CA GLY A 62 2.43 0.81 -12.73
C GLY A 62 3.89 0.69 -13.15
N GLY A 63 4.36 -0.52 -13.47
CA GLY A 63 5.76 -0.80 -13.77
C GLY A 63 6.67 -0.76 -12.54
N LEU A 64 7.92 -0.34 -12.74
CA LEU A 64 8.91 -0.25 -11.66
C LEU A 64 8.51 0.80 -10.61
N VAL A 65 8.62 0.44 -9.34
CA VAL A 65 8.50 1.40 -8.24
C VAL A 65 9.83 2.14 -8.10
N LYS A 66 10.00 3.18 -8.94
CA LYS A 66 11.26 3.95 -9.05
C LYS A 66 11.83 4.42 -7.71
N PRO A 67 11.03 4.93 -6.74
CA PRO A 67 11.58 5.36 -5.46
C PRO A 67 12.27 4.24 -4.68
N THR A 68 11.78 3.00 -4.80
CA THR A 68 12.43 1.82 -4.20
C THR A 68 13.82 1.62 -4.77
N PHE A 69 13.98 1.63 -6.10
CA PHE A 69 15.29 1.46 -6.73
C PHE A 69 16.27 2.61 -6.42
N GLN A 70 15.75 3.84 -6.28
CA GLN A 70 16.57 4.97 -5.85
C GLN A 70 17.10 4.76 -4.43
N ALA A 71 16.25 4.29 -3.50
CA ALA A 71 16.66 3.97 -2.14
C ALA A 71 17.64 2.78 -2.10
N MET A 72 17.40 1.75 -2.91
CA MET A 72 18.29 0.59 -3.02
C MET A 72 19.72 0.99 -3.46
N GLY A 73 19.86 2.05 -4.26
CA GLY A 73 21.16 2.57 -4.68
C GLY A 73 21.96 3.29 -3.58
N LYS A 74 21.35 3.57 -2.43
CA LYS A 74 21.96 4.35 -1.34
C LYS A 74 22.24 3.54 -0.06
N HIS A 75 21.62 2.37 0.10
CA HIS A 75 21.65 1.60 1.34
C HIS A 75 22.17 0.18 1.11
N LEU A 76 22.86 -0.35 2.12
CA LEU A 76 23.37 -1.71 2.13
C LEU A 76 22.41 -2.66 2.88
N PHE A 77 21.89 -3.66 2.16
CA PHE A 77 20.95 -4.64 2.68
C PHE A 77 21.10 -5.98 1.94
N THR A 78 20.41 -7.00 2.43
CA THR A 78 20.34 -8.32 1.80
C THR A 78 18.88 -8.66 1.46
N PRO A 79 18.54 -8.89 0.18
CA PRO A 79 17.27 -9.52 -0.18
C PRO A 79 17.23 -10.98 0.32
N VAL A 80 16.14 -11.38 0.97
CA VAL A 80 16.01 -12.72 1.58
C VAL A 80 14.82 -13.51 1.06
N ASP A 81 13.82 -12.86 0.47
CA ASP A 81 12.66 -13.50 -0.13
C ASP A 81 11.92 -12.53 -1.06
N GLU A 82 10.90 -13.03 -1.76
CA GLU A 82 9.95 -12.22 -2.53
C GLU A 82 8.50 -12.61 -2.21
N LEU A 83 7.58 -11.65 -2.40
CA LEU A 83 6.15 -11.87 -2.28
C LEU A 83 5.41 -11.14 -3.41
N TRP A 84 4.58 -11.87 -4.16
CA TRP A 84 3.61 -11.27 -5.08
C TRP A 84 2.27 -11.12 -4.37
N HIS A 85 1.82 -9.88 -4.19
CA HIS A 85 0.53 -9.55 -3.56
C HIS A 85 -0.46 -9.01 -4.59
N GLU A 86 -1.73 -9.40 -4.46
CA GLU A 86 -2.81 -8.89 -5.31
C GLU A 86 -3.30 -7.54 -4.79
N ILE A 87 -3.41 -6.57 -5.71
CA ILE A 87 -3.80 -5.20 -5.41
C ILE A 87 -5.24 -5.00 -5.86
N ASN A 88 -6.15 -5.09 -4.90
CA ASN A 88 -7.58 -4.90 -5.13
C ASN A 88 -7.99 -3.50 -4.65
N GLN A 89 -8.15 -2.59 -5.60
CA GLN A 89 -8.60 -1.23 -5.33
C GLN A 89 -10.11 -1.23 -5.06
N CYS A 90 -10.52 -0.60 -3.97
CA CYS A 90 -11.93 -0.47 -3.59
C CYS A 90 -12.31 1.00 -3.50
N LEU A 91 -13.52 1.33 -3.96
CA LEU A 91 -14.15 2.61 -3.69
C LEU A 91 -14.79 2.55 -2.30
N LEU A 92 -14.30 3.33 -1.36
CA LEU A 92 -14.82 3.41 0.01
C LEU A 92 -15.51 4.75 0.26
N VAL A 93 -16.55 4.75 1.07
CA VAL A 93 -17.32 5.93 1.47
C VAL A 93 -17.70 5.88 2.94
N ASN A 94 -18.14 6.99 3.50
CA ASN A 94 -18.85 6.96 4.78
C ASN A 94 -20.14 6.11 4.66
N PRO A 95 -20.56 5.37 5.70
CA PRO A 95 -21.72 4.50 5.65
C PRO A 95 -23.00 5.22 5.17
N GLY A 96 -23.73 4.57 4.25
CA GLY A 96 -25.02 5.05 3.74
C GLY A 96 -24.96 6.05 2.58
N ILE A 97 -23.76 6.50 2.18
CA ILE A 97 -23.59 7.40 1.03
C ILE A 97 -24.00 6.68 -0.28
N GLN A 98 -24.89 7.32 -1.04
CA GLN A 98 -25.27 6.87 -2.38
C GLN A 98 -24.33 7.43 -3.43
N TYR A 99 -24.23 6.75 -4.57
CA TYR A 99 -23.38 7.16 -5.70
C TYR A 99 -23.60 8.62 -6.12
N ALA A 100 -24.86 9.01 -6.26
CA ALA A 100 -25.23 10.36 -6.69
C ALA A 100 -24.88 11.47 -5.66
N GLN A 101 -24.50 11.10 -4.45
CA GLN A 101 -24.09 12.06 -3.41
C GLN A 101 -22.57 12.22 -3.34
N ILE A 102 -21.79 11.40 -4.05
CA ILE A 102 -20.33 11.49 -4.04
C ILE A 102 -19.90 12.78 -4.74
N THR A 103 -19.08 13.57 -4.06
CA THR A 103 -18.65 14.91 -4.51
C THR A 103 -17.23 14.94 -5.05
N HIS A 104 -16.35 14.10 -4.50
CA HIS A 104 -14.93 14.03 -4.86
C HIS A 104 -14.45 12.59 -4.77
N ILE A 105 -13.48 12.22 -5.60
CA ILE A 105 -12.75 10.95 -5.52
C ILE A 105 -11.31 11.25 -5.08
N VAL A 106 -10.88 10.67 -3.96
CA VAL A 106 -9.59 10.98 -3.33
C VAL A 106 -8.72 9.73 -3.26
N SER A 107 -7.48 9.79 -3.75
CA SER A 107 -6.53 8.69 -3.61
C SER A 107 -5.11 9.12 -3.98
N HIS A 108 -4.15 8.22 -3.81
CA HIS A 108 -2.82 8.39 -4.38
C HIS A 108 -2.90 8.50 -5.92
N PRO A 109 -2.04 9.30 -6.59
CA PRO A 109 -2.07 9.47 -8.06
C PRO A 109 -2.07 8.14 -8.83
N GLN A 110 -1.31 7.15 -8.36
CA GLN A 110 -1.30 5.82 -8.98
C GLN A 110 -2.63 5.07 -8.80
N GLY A 111 -3.32 5.23 -7.66
CA GLY A 111 -4.63 4.63 -7.42
C GLY A 111 -5.69 5.19 -8.36
N LEU A 112 -5.70 6.51 -8.55
CA LEU A 112 -6.58 7.19 -9.51
C LEU A 112 -6.29 6.72 -10.95
N ALA A 113 -5.01 6.72 -11.35
CA ALA A 113 -4.60 6.32 -12.70
C ALA A 113 -4.95 4.85 -13.02
N GLN A 114 -4.91 3.97 -12.02
CA GLN A 114 -5.24 2.55 -12.18
C GLN A 114 -6.74 2.27 -12.25
N CYS A 115 -7.62 3.23 -11.94
CA CYS A 115 -9.07 3.05 -11.94
C CYS A 115 -9.77 3.97 -12.95
N ASN A 116 -9.05 4.50 -13.93
CA ASN A 116 -9.55 5.56 -14.80
C ASN A 116 -10.78 5.14 -15.62
N GLN A 117 -10.85 3.90 -16.12
CA GLN A 117 -12.03 3.43 -16.86
C GLN A 117 -13.29 3.39 -15.99
N PHE A 118 -13.16 2.91 -14.76
CA PHE A 118 -14.25 2.90 -13.79
C PHE A 118 -14.71 4.33 -13.46
N LEU A 119 -13.75 5.23 -13.19
CA LEU A 119 -14.04 6.63 -12.84
C LEU A 119 -14.68 7.39 -14.02
N GLN A 120 -14.22 7.19 -15.25
CA GLN A 120 -14.84 7.81 -16.43
C GLN A 120 -16.27 7.31 -16.70
N LYS A 121 -16.57 6.06 -16.32
CA LYS A 121 -17.89 5.46 -16.50
C LYS A 121 -18.89 5.92 -15.45
N GLU A 122 -18.50 5.89 -14.17
CA GLU A 122 -19.41 6.10 -13.04
C GLU A 122 -19.36 7.54 -12.47
N PHE A 123 -18.24 8.25 -12.66
CA PHE A 123 -17.90 9.52 -11.99
C PHE A 123 -17.34 10.57 -12.96
N LYS A 124 -17.80 10.58 -14.22
CA LYS A 124 -17.26 11.43 -15.30
C LYS A 124 -17.06 12.91 -14.92
N ASP A 125 -18.00 13.47 -14.17
CA ASP A 125 -18.00 14.89 -13.80
C ASP A 125 -17.59 15.13 -12.33
N THR A 126 -17.01 14.13 -11.67
CA THR A 126 -16.56 14.20 -10.27
C THR A 126 -15.09 14.65 -10.20
N GLU A 127 -14.77 15.56 -9.28
CA GLU A 127 -13.39 16.02 -9.09
C GLU A 127 -12.51 14.92 -8.48
N HIS A 128 -11.30 14.76 -9.01
CA HIS A 128 -10.29 13.84 -8.47
C HIS A 128 -9.23 14.61 -7.68
N ILE A 129 -9.01 14.25 -6.43
CA ILE A 129 -8.04 14.88 -5.55
C ILE A 129 -6.90 13.90 -5.28
N GLU A 130 -5.67 14.32 -5.60
CA GLU A 130 -4.46 13.56 -5.29
C GLU A 130 -4.14 13.63 -3.79
N TRP A 131 -3.79 12.49 -3.22
CA TRP A 131 -3.41 12.33 -1.82
C TRP A 131 -2.06 11.64 -1.69
N ILE A 132 -1.42 11.76 -0.52
CA ILE A 132 -0.08 11.22 -0.32
C ILE A 132 -0.05 9.68 -0.25
N ASP A 133 -1.13 9.05 0.22
CA ASP A 133 -1.27 7.60 0.31
C ASP A 133 -2.74 7.17 0.28
N THR A 134 -2.99 5.96 -0.21
CA THR A 134 -4.35 5.39 -0.33
C THR A 134 -4.99 5.07 1.01
N ALA A 135 -4.25 4.48 1.95
CA ALA A 135 -4.76 4.15 3.27
C ALA A 135 -4.90 5.42 4.13
N LYS A 136 -3.99 6.37 3.96
CA LYS A 136 -4.13 7.69 4.57
C LYS A 136 -5.39 8.42 4.08
N ALA A 137 -5.73 8.36 2.79
CA ALA A 137 -6.98 8.96 2.30
C ALA A 137 -8.22 8.35 2.99
N ALA A 138 -8.23 7.03 3.19
CA ALA A 138 -9.32 6.36 3.91
C ALA A 138 -9.40 6.76 5.39
N LYS A 139 -8.25 6.84 6.07
CA LYS A 139 -8.19 7.34 7.44
C LYS A 139 -8.71 8.78 7.53
N ASP A 140 -8.24 9.67 6.65
CA ASP A 140 -8.61 11.08 6.64
C ASP A 140 -10.10 11.29 6.29
N LEU A 141 -10.71 10.40 5.51
CA LEU A 141 -12.17 10.37 5.31
C LEU A 141 -12.91 10.02 6.58
N ALA A 142 -12.48 8.97 7.28
CA ALA A 142 -13.12 8.52 8.52
C ALA A 142 -12.95 9.51 9.68
N GLU A 143 -11.83 10.22 9.72
CA GLU A 143 -11.54 11.26 10.72
C GLU A 143 -12.21 12.62 10.39
N GLY A 144 -12.90 12.73 9.25
CA GLY A 144 -13.58 13.96 8.82
C GLY A 144 -12.65 15.08 8.36
N ILE A 145 -11.40 14.75 8.02
CA ILE A 145 -10.45 15.67 7.39
C ILE A 145 -10.85 15.88 5.92
N LEU A 146 -11.27 14.82 5.23
CA LEU A 146 -11.89 14.91 3.91
C LEU A 146 -13.41 15.16 4.04
N PRO A 147 -14.04 15.77 3.02
CA PRO A 147 -15.49 15.98 3.03
C PRO A 147 -16.27 14.68 3.26
N PHE A 148 -17.34 14.74 4.05
CA PHE A 148 -18.15 13.56 4.39
C PHE A 148 -18.66 12.78 3.17
N HIS A 149 -18.94 13.51 2.08
CA HIS A 149 -19.44 12.99 0.81
C HIS A 149 -18.31 12.68 -0.20
N ALA A 150 -17.05 12.68 0.21
CA ALA A 150 -15.97 12.18 -0.62
C ALA A 150 -15.98 10.65 -0.63
N ALA A 151 -15.54 10.08 -1.74
CA ALA A 151 -15.16 8.67 -1.81
C ALA A 151 -13.65 8.57 -1.92
N VAL A 152 -13.08 7.48 -1.41
CA VAL A 152 -11.64 7.20 -1.49
C VAL A 152 -11.38 5.91 -2.24
N ILE A 153 -10.25 5.84 -2.94
CA ILE A 153 -9.77 4.58 -3.52
C ILE A 153 -8.67 4.04 -2.61
N ALA A 154 -8.92 2.89 -1.97
CA ALA A 154 -8.04 2.30 -0.97
C ALA A 154 -8.18 0.77 -0.88
N PRO A 155 -7.28 0.07 -0.16
CA PRO A 155 -7.41 -1.36 0.13
C PRO A 155 -8.71 -1.67 0.88
N ALA A 156 -9.29 -2.86 0.65
CA ALA A 156 -10.51 -3.29 1.34
C ALA A 156 -10.36 -3.30 2.87
N ARG A 157 -9.15 -3.59 3.37
CA ARG A 157 -8.82 -3.58 4.80
C ARG A 157 -9.09 -2.23 5.47
N CYS A 158 -8.97 -1.13 4.74
CA CYS A 158 -9.27 0.20 5.28
C CYS A 158 -10.76 0.36 5.64
N ALA A 159 -11.67 -0.38 5.00
CA ALA A 159 -13.08 -0.34 5.35
C ALA A 159 -13.33 -0.88 6.77
N GLU A 160 -12.72 -2.02 7.10
CA GLU A 160 -12.80 -2.62 8.44
C GLU A 160 -12.12 -1.75 9.49
N LEU A 161 -10.89 -1.29 9.19
CA LEU A 161 -10.08 -0.51 10.14
C LEU A 161 -10.71 0.84 10.50
N TYR A 162 -11.36 1.49 9.53
CA TYR A 162 -11.84 2.87 9.68
C TYR A 162 -13.37 2.98 9.68
N GLY A 163 -14.10 1.86 9.69
CA GLY A 163 -15.56 1.86 9.72
C GLY A 163 -16.20 2.46 8.46
N LEU A 164 -15.54 2.34 7.32
CA LEU A 164 -16.05 2.80 6.03
C LEU A 164 -16.85 1.70 5.31
N GLU A 165 -17.70 2.09 4.37
CA GLU A 165 -18.45 1.18 3.51
C GLU A 165 -17.71 0.98 2.19
N ILE A 166 -17.50 -0.29 1.79
CA ILE A 166 -17.05 -0.63 0.44
C ILE A 166 -18.22 -0.42 -0.51
N LYS A 167 -18.15 0.63 -1.34
CA LYS A 167 -19.18 0.92 -2.33
C LYS A 167 -19.05 0.03 -3.57
N THR A 168 -17.81 -0.19 -4.00
CA THR A 168 -17.46 -1.14 -5.08
C THR A 168 -16.07 -1.68 -4.85
N ALA A 169 -15.91 -2.99 -5.00
CA ALA A 169 -14.61 -3.65 -4.96
C ALA A 169 -14.06 -3.89 -6.37
N ASN A 170 -12.74 -4.05 -6.48
CA ASN A 170 -12.04 -4.43 -7.71
C ASN A 170 -12.24 -3.44 -8.87
N ILE A 171 -12.09 -2.15 -8.59
CA ILE A 171 -12.35 -1.06 -9.56
C ILE A 171 -11.14 -0.72 -10.46
N GLN A 172 -10.02 -1.41 -10.29
CA GLN A 172 -8.86 -1.27 -11.17
C GLN A 172 -9.17 -1.68 -12.62
N ASP A 173 -8.58 -0.98 -13.58
CA ASP A 173 -8.80 -1.13 -15.02
C ASP A 173 -8.29 -2.45 -15.59
N SER A 174 -7.49 -3.21 -14.83
CA SER A 174 -6.88 -4.44 -15.30
C SER A 174 -6.73 -5.45 -14.18
N ASN A 175 -7.09 -6.70 -14.50
CA ASN A 175 -7.01 -7.84 -13.60
C ASN A 175 -6.25 -8.99 -14.28
N PRO A 176 -5.30 -9.64 -13.59
CA PRO A 176 -4.88 -9.35 -12.21
C PRO A 176 -3.99 -8.11 -12.10
N ASN A 177 -4.15 -7.33 -11.03
CA ASN A 177 -3.19 -6.30 -10.62
C ASN A 177 -2.36 -6.87 -9.47
N ARG A 178 -1.04 -6.99 -9.65
CA ARG A 178 -0.13 -7.54 -8.64
C ARG A 178 1.07 -6.64 -8.44
N THR A 179 1.55 -6.61 -7.21
CA THR A 179 2.82 -5.98 -6.84
C THR A 179 3.78 -7.04 -6.33
N ALA A 180 4.97 -7.08 -6.90
CA ALA A 180 6.11 -7.78 -6.35
C ALA A 180 6.74 -6.94 -5.25
N PHE A 181 6.86 -7.55 -4.08
CA PHE A 181 7.58 -7.04 -2.93
C PHE A 181 8.82 -7.90 -2.72
N ILE A 182 9.91 -7.28 -2.28
CA ILE A 182 11.08 -8.00 -1.78
C ILE A 182 11.15 -7.87 -0.26
N LEU A 183 11.63 -8.93 0.37
CA LEU A 183 11.94 -8.96 1.78
C LEU A 183 13.42 -8.70 1.95
N VAL A 184 13.78 -7.82 2.86
CA VAL A 184 15.16 -7.39 3.07
C VAL A 184 15.56 -7.51 4.54
N LYS A 185 16.83 -7.84 4.78
CA LYS A 185 17.46 -7.83 6.10
C LYS A 185 18.71 -6.99 6.08
N LYS A 186 19.23 -6.69 7.27
CA LYS A 186 20.52 -6.02 7.42
C LYS A 186 21.58 -6.81 6.67
N TYR A 187 22.44 -6.10 5.95
CA TYR A 187 23.49 -6.72 5.18
C TYR A 187 24.40 -7.61 6.05
N SER A 188 24.77 -8.76 5.52
CA SER A 188 25.81 -9.62 6.10
C SER A 188 26.63 -10.29 5.00
N ASP A 189 27.94 -10.39 5.20
CA ASP A 189 28.87 -10.98 4.22
C ASP A 189 28.67 -12.50 4.01
N ASN A 190 27.85 -13.14 4.85
CA ASN A 190 27.62 -14.59 4.85
C ASN A 190 26.42 -15.04 4.00
N VAL A 191 25.90 -14.17 3.13
CA VAL A 191 24.72 -14.50 2.33
C VAL A 191 25.18 -15.23 1.08
N SER A 192 24.86 -16.52 1.00
CA SER A 192 24.85 -17.23 -0.28
C SER A 192 23.85 -16.52 -1.19
N LEU A 193 24.35 -15.78 -2.18
CA LEU A 193 23.55 -15.16 -3.22
C LEU A 193 22.55 -16.21 -3.74
N LEU A 194 21.28 -15.79 -3.82
CA LEU A 194 20.11 -16.55 -4.26
C LEU A 194 20.48 -17.67 -5.25
N LYS A 195 20.13 -18.92 -4.90
CA LYS A 195 20.21 -20.06 -5.82
C LYS A 195 19.12 -19.98 -6.88
#